data_AF-A0A914EDF3-F1
#
_entry.id   AF-A0A914EDF3-F1
#
_cell.length_a   1.000
_cell.length_b   1.000
_cell.length_c   1.000
_cell.angle_alpha   90.00
_cell.angle_beta   90.00
_cell.angle_gamma   90.00
#
_symmetry.space_group_name_H-M   'P 1'
#
loop_
_entity.id
_entity.type
_entity.pdbx_description
1 polymer ?
#
loop_
_entity_poly.entity_id
_entity_poly.type
_entity_poly.pdbx_seq_one_letter_code
_entity_poly.pdbx_strand_id
1 'polypeptide(L)'
;MTRRGQNFSIATGQTNFTFENLNSTNWYLAEYKYHRSVPFSFWDIERFAIEPNKTEENHGPVQLFFGYQIVGNKTKLGNGIKRFPKAKFVLNPEFKALNSVGIDSEPFCNSTDQHFWLTQDHPERELNSADLISAICTKNSHHPMCNHTTHKLKLSTCHTTKYCYRANLVLSDRVYQMKRHCVDIADQFTNAQ
;
A
#
# COMPACT_ATOMS: atom_id res chain seq x y z
N MET A 1 10.54 -23.25 -5.81
CA MET A 1 10.04 -23.03 -4.44
C MET A 1 9.13 -24.17 -4.05
N THR A 2 9.53 -25.00 -3.08
CA THR A 2 8.75 -26.14 -2.60
C THR A 2 7.70 -25.62 -1.61
N ARG A 3 6.43 -25.55 -2.02
CA ARG A 3 5.32 -25.17 -1.12
C ARG A 3 5.10 -26.30 -0.11
N ARG A 4 5.53 -26.15 1.14
CA ARG A 4 5.16 -27.06 2.23
C ARG A 4 3.76 -26.68 2.72
N GLY A 5 2.74 -27.34 2.21
CA GLY A 5 1.41 -27.31 2.82
C GLY A 5 1.39 -28.17 4.08
N GLN A 6 0.74 -27.67 5.14
CA GLN A 6 0.39 -28.48 6.29
C GLN A 6 -1.09 -28.83 6.19
N ASN A 7 -1.40 -30.12 6.29
CA ASN A 7 -2.78 -30.60 6.26
C ASN A 7 -3.25 -30.83 7.70
N PHE A 8 -4.42 -30.30 8.03
CA PHE A 8 -5.07 -30.54 9.30
C PHE A 8 -6.43 -31.19 9.06
N SER A 9 -6.84 -32.08 9.96
CA SER A 9 -8.15 -32.73 9.90
C SER A 9 -8.83 -32.57 11.25
N ILE A 10 -10.07 -32.11 11.21
CA ILE A 10 -10.86 -31.81 12.39
C ILE A 10 -11.95 -32.89 12.51
N ALA A 11 -12.16 -33.43 13.71
CA ALA A 11 -13.21 -34.41 13.94
C ALA A 11 -14.61 -33.76 13.86
N THR A 12 -15.62 -34.54 13.48
CA THR A 12 -17.03 -34.13 13.49
C THR A 12 -17.45 -33.60 14.85
N GLY A 13 -17.91 -32.34 14.91
CA GLY A 13 -18.39 -31.67 16.13
C GLY A 13 -17.52 -30.53 16.64
N GLN A 14 -16.28 -30.37 16.14
CA GLN A 14 -15.48 -29.17 16.39
C GLN A 14 -15.79 -28.09 15.35
N THR A 15 -16.16 -26.90 15.81
CA THR A 15 -16.47 -25.76 14.94
C THR A 15 -15.32 -24.78 14.77
N ASN A 16 -14.33 -24.83 15.67
CA ASN A 16 -13.25 -23.86 15.76
C ASN A 16 -11.90 -24.56 15.64
N PHE A 17 -11.02 -23.99 14.81
CA PHE A 17 -9.64 -24.42 14.66
C PHE A 17 -8.72 -23.21 14.81
N THR A 18 -7.66 -23.35 15.61
CA THR A 18 -6.68 -22.28 15.84
C THR A 18 -5.38 -22.65 15.17
N PHE A 19 -4.88 -21.77 14.30
CA PHE A 19 -3.52 -21.88 13.77
C PHE A 19 -2.54 -21.31 14.79
N GLU A 20 -1.70 -22.17 15.36
CA GLU A 20 -0.66 -21.76 16.31
C GLU A 20 0.65 -21.39 15.59
N ASN A 21 1.44 -20.50 16.20
CA ASN A 21 2.80 -20.16 15.76
C ASN A 21 2.91 -19.62 14.32
N LEU A 22 1.90 -18.92 13.82
CA LEU A 22 2.02 -18.18 12.56
C LEU A 22 3.03 -17.04 12.70
N ASN A 23 3.93 -16.92 11.74
CA ASN A 23 4.88 -15.82 11.66
C ASN A 23 4.14 -14.55 11.23
N SER A 24 4.30 -13.48 12.00
CA SER A 24 3.65 -12.20 11.76
C SER A 24 4.03 -11.52 10.44
N THR A 25 5.17 -11.87 9.85
CA THR A 25 5.65 -11.28 8.59
C THR A 25 5.26 -12.10 7.35
N ASN A 26 4.45 -13.15 7.52
CA ASN A 26 4.02 -14.03 6.44
C ASN A 26 2.51 -13.95 6.24
N TRP A 27 2.09 -13.88 4.98
CA TRP A 27 0.71 -14.10 4.60
C TRP A 27 0.51 -15.57 4.28
N TYR A 28 -0.58 -16.14 4.80
CA TYR A 28 -0.89 -17.54 4.63
C TYR A 28 -2.13 -17.71 3.77
N LEU A 29 -2.16 -18.80 3.00
CA LEU A 29 -3.36 -19.23 2.29
C LEU A 29 -3.90 -20.47 3.01
N ALA A 30 -5.12 -20.37 3.51
CA ALA A 30 -5.85 -21.51 4.02
C ALA A 30 -6.80 -22.06 2.94
N GLU A 31 -6.86 -23.39 2.85
CA GLU A 31 -7.80 -24.11 2.01
C GLU A 31 -8.61 -25.03 2.93
N TYR A 32 -9.90 -24.72 3.06
CA TYR A 32 -10.87 -25.55 3.76
C TYR A 32 -11.52 -26.48 2.75
N LYS A 33 -11.44 -27.79 3.00
CA LYS A 33 -12.10 -28.82 2.18
C LYS A 33 -13.15 -29.52 3.04
N TYR A 34 -14.40 -29.41 2.63
CA TYR A 34 -15.50 -30.14 3.22
C TYR A 34 -15.90 -31.31 2.32
N HIS A 35 -16.01 -32.50 2.90
CA HIS A 35 -16.53 -33.69 2.23
C HIS A 35 -17.72 -34.21 3.00
N ARG A 36 -18.86 -34.33 2.31
CA ARG A 36 -20.00 -35.08 2.80
C ARG A 36 -20.13 -36.32 1.95
N SER A 37 -20.21 -37.50 2.58
CA SER A 37 -20.33 -38.79 1.88
C SER A 37 -21.76 -39.32 1.81
N VAL A 38 -22.70 -38.82 2.65
CA VAL A 38 -24.07 -39.35 2.79
C VAL A 38 -25.08 -38.20 2.98
N PRO A 39 -26.26 -38.21 2.33
CA PRO A 39 -26.79 -39.24 1.41
C PRO A 39 -26.23 -39.16 -0.02
N PHE A 40 -25.53 -38.07 -0.37
CA PHE A 40 -24.83 -37.91 -1.64
C PHE A 40 -23.41 -37.42 -1.38
N SER A 41 -22.44 -37.92 -2.15
CA SER A 41 -21.06 -37.47 -2.06
C SER A 41 -20.91 -36.11 -2.71
N PHE A 42 -20.53 -35.09 -1.94
CA PHE A 42 -20.13 -33.79 -2.49
C PHE A 42 -18.90 -33.24 -1.78
N TRP A 43 -18.14 -32.45 -2.52
CA TRP A 43 -16.97 -31.73 -2.05
C TRP A 43 -17.21 -30.24 -2.16
N ASP A 44 -16.84 -29.51 -1.13
CA ASP A 44 -16.76 -28.05 -1.16
C ASP A 44 -15.34 -27.61 -0.80
N ILE A 45 -14.85 -26.59 -1.47
CA ILE A 45 -13.48 -26.07 -1.28
C ILE A 45 -13.54 -24.56 -1.15
N GLU A 46 -13.27 -24.06 0.04
CA GLU A 46 -13.12 -22.64 0.32
C GLU A 46 -11.66 -22.29 0.51
N ARG A 47 -11.26 -21.10 0.04
CA ARG A 47 -9.89 -20.59 0.16
C ARG A 47 -9.91 -19.16 0.64
N PHE A 48 -9.12 -18.85 1.66
CA PHE A 48 -9.02 -17.50 2.22
C PHE A 48 -7.60 -17.19 2.66
N ALA A 49 -7.23 -15.92 2.57
CA ALA A 49 -5.96 -15.44 3.09
C ALA A 49 -6.07 -15.26 4.61
N ILE A 50 -5.03 -15.64 5.33
CA ILE A 50 -4.89 -15.39 6.76
C ILE A 50 -3.84 -14.30 6.93
N GLU A 51 -4.28 -13.18 7.48
CA GLU A 51 -3.45 -12.10 7.98
C GLU A 51 -3.14 -12.40 9.46
N PRO A 52 -1.86 -12.64 9.83
CA PRO A 52 -1.51 -12.80 11.24
C PRO A 52 -1.84 -11.54 12.02
N ASN A 53 -2.42 -11.69 13.22
CA ASN A 53 -2.72 -10.60 14.14
C ASN A 53 -1.42 -9.89 14.55
N LYS A 54 -0.99 -8.86 13.79
CA LYS A 54 0.04 -7.86 14.12
C LYS A 54 0.39 -6.87 13.00
N THR A 55 -0.32 -6.85 11.89
CA THR A 55 -0.21 -5.74 10.94
C THR A 55 -0.94 -4.53 11.51
N GLU A 56 -0.28 -3.79 12.41
CA GLU A 56 -0.60 -2.37 12.60
C GLU A 56 -0.63 -1.70 11.23
N GLU A 57 -1.40 -0.61 11.03
CA GLU A 57 -1.53 0.06 9.72
C GLU A 57 -0.19 0.39 9.04
N ASN A 58 0.89 0.48 9.82
CA ASN A 58 2.25 0.76 9.35
C ASN A 58 3.12 -0.50 9.10
N HIS A 59 2.67 -1.71 9.41
CA HIS A 59 3.44 -2.96 9.26
C HIS A 59 2.95 -3.85 8.10
N GLY A 60 2.20 -3.29 7.15
CA GLY A 60 1.75 -4.01 5.96
C GLY A 60 2.90 -4.39 5.00
N PRO A 61 2.60 -5.21 3.97
CA PRO A 61 3.56 -5.60 2.94
C PRO A 61 4.00 -4.44 2.04
N VAL A 62 3.29 -3.31 2.09
CA VAL A 62 3.63 -2.06 1.43
C VAL A 62 3.44 -0.90 2.40
N GLN A 63 4.37 0.05 2.34
CA GLN A 63 4.32 1.30 3.11
C GLN A 63 4.36 2.49 2.16
N LEU A 64 3.63 3.56 2.50
CA LEU A 64 3.66 4.84 1.78
C LEU A 64 4.48 5.85 2.59
N PHE A 65 5.63 6.23 2.06
CA PHE A 65 6.56 7.17 2.69
C PHE A 65 6.37 8.58 2.16
N PHE A 66 6.52 9.56 3.04
CA PHE A 66 6.46 10.99 2.74
C PHE A 66 7.78 11.68 3.07
N GLY A 67 8.17 12.66 2.26
CA GLY A 67 9.38 13.43 2.50
C GLY A 67 9.57 14.58 1.52
N TYR A 68 10.73 15.23 1.61
CA TYR A 68 11.09 16.33 0.73
C TYR A 68 12.35 16.02 -0.07
N GLN A 69 12.32 16.27 -1.37
CA GLN A 69 13.53 16.39 -2.16
C GLN A 69 14.05 17.81 -2.05
N ILE A 70 15.31 17.93 -1.64
CA ILE A 70 16.03 19.20 -1.54
C ILE A 70 16.77 19.41 -2.85
N VAL A 71 16.42 20.47 -3.59
CA VAL A 71 17.07 20.86 -4.85
C VAL A 71 17.69 22.24 -4.68
N GLY A 72 19.01 22.32 -4.79
CA GLY A 72 19.76 23.58 -4.76
C GLY A 72 21.21 23.41 -4.32
N ASN A 73 22.12 24.20 -4.91
CA ASN A 73 23.48 24.31 -4.40
C ASN A 73 23.48 25.21 -3.15
N LYS A 74 24.19 24.79 -2.10
CA LYS A 74 24.48 25.65 -0.94
C LYS A 74 25.40 26.80 -1.37
N THR A 75 24.87 27.82 -2.03
CA THR A 75 25.60 29.08 -2.22
C THR A 75 25.52 29.89 -0.93
N LYS A 76 26.61 30.61 -0.60
CA LYS A 76 26.79 31.43 0.62
C LYS A 76 25.74 32.54 0.82
N LEU A 77 24.82 32.75 -0.12
CA LEU A 77 23.61 33.55 0.04
C LEU A 77 22.41 32.59 0.17
N GLY A 78 21.83 32.49 1.37
CA GLY A 78 20.90 31.46 1.83
C GLY A 78 19.54 31.30 1.12
N ASN A 79 19.36 31.73 -0.13
CA ASN A 79 18.05 31.72 -0.81
C ASN A 79 17.94 30.77 -2.01
N GLY A 80 18.70 29.67 -2.02
CA GLY A 80 18.76 28.74 -3.17
C GLY A 80 18.11 27.36 -2.98
N ILE A 81 17.69 27.01 -1.75
CA ILE A 81 17.22 25.65 -1.44
C ILE A 81 15.71 25.54 -1.68
N LYS A 82 15.30 24.78 -2.70
CA LYS A 82 13.90 24.44 -2.96
C LYS A 82 13.59 23.06 -2.37
N ARG A 83 12.52 22.97 -1.58
CA ARG A 83 11.99 21.70 -1.06
C ARG A 83 10.78 21.30 -1.90
N PHE A 84 10.85 20.14 -2.54
CA PHE A 84 9.75 19.57 -3.33
C PHE A 84 9.17 18.35 -2.61
N PRO A 85 7.84 18.24 -2.46
CA PRO A 85 7.24 17.08 -1.81
C PRO A 85 7.48 15.82 -2.65
N LYS A 86 7.80 14.74 -1.95
CA LYS A 86 7.93 13.40 -2.48
C LYS A 86 7.09 12.44 -1.64
N ALA A 87 6.38 11.56 -2.31
CA ALA A 87 5.75 10.42 -1.70
C ALA A 87 6.07 9.18 -2.54
N LYS A 88 6.32 8.04 -1.90
CA LYS A 88 6.62 6.79 -2.61
C LYS A 88 6.07 5.59 -1.88
N PHE A 89 5.56 4.63 -2.64
CA PHE A 89 5.30 3.30 -2.14
C PHE A 89 6.57 2.49 -2.10
N VAL A 90 6.72 1.67 -1.07
CA VAL A 90 7.89 0.81 -0.86
C VAL A 90 7.41 -0.56 -0.38
N LEU A 91 7.91 -1.63 -1.00
CA LEU A 91 7.75 -2.98 -0.48
C LEU A 91 8.43 -3.12 0.87
N ASN A 92 7.69 -3.61 1.86
CA ASN A 92 8.27 -3.87 3.16
C ASN A 92 9.21 -5.10 3.08
N PRO A 93 10.52 -4.93 3.38
CA PRO A 93 11.50 -6.00 3.27
C PRO A 93 11.31 -7.14 4.27
N GLU A 94 10.44 -6.98 5.29
CA GLU A 94 10.06 -8.06 6.21
C GLU A 94 9.22 -9.14 5.51
N PHE A 95 8.50 -8.79 4.44
CA PHE A 95 7.58 -9.67 3.73
C PHE A 95 8.22 -10.35 2.50
N LYS A 96 9.42 -10.90 2.66
CA LYS A 96 10.24 -11.47 1.55
C LYS A 96 9.57 -12.60 0.77
N ALA A 97 8.60 -13.29 1.38
CA ALA A 97 7.84 -14.36 0.73
C ALA A 97 6.88 -13.84 -0.35
N LEU A 98 6.55 -12.55 -0.34
CA LEU A 98 5.77 -11.90 -1.38
C LEU A 98 6.71 -11.47 -2.50
N ASN A 99 6.57 -12.09 -3.67
CA ASN A 99 7.37 -11.74 -4.85
C ASN A 99 6.90 -10.45 -5.51
N SER A 100 5.61 -10.14 -5.37
CA SER A 100 4.97 -8.98 -5.99
C SER A 100 3.76 -8.55 -5.19
N VAL A 101 3.57 -7.23 -5.06
CA VAL A 101 2.37 -6.63 -4.48
C VAL A 101 1.81 -5.63 -5.48
N GLY A 102 0.55 -5.81 -5.86
CA GLY A 102 -0.18 -4.89 -6.71
C GLY A 102 -0.75 -3.76 -5.85
N ILE A 103 -0.83 -2.56 -6.39
CA ILE A 103 -1.45 -1.41 -5.74
C ILE A 103 -2.53 -0.89 -6.67
N ASP A 104 -3.76 -0.87 -6.17
CA ASP A 104 -4.88 -0.17 -6.80
C ASP A 104 -5.08 1.16 -6.09
N SER A 105 -4.84 2.26 -6.77
CA SER A 105 -5.05 3.62 -6.28
C SER A 105 -6.34 4.21 -6.82
N GLU A 106 -7.07 4.90 -5.95
CA GLU A 106 -8.19 5.73 -6.40
C GLU A 106 -7.67 6.97 -7.14
N PRO A 107 -8.47 7.54 -8.07
CA PRO A 107 -8.10 8.77 -8.76
C PRO A 107 -7.70 9.87 -7.77
N PHE A 108 -6.51 10.43 -7.97
CA PHE A 108 -5.98 11.49 -7.12
C PHE A 108 -5.43 12.63 -7.99
N CYS A 109 -6.01 13.82 -7.85
CA CYS A 109 -5.75 14.96 -8.70
C CYS A 109 -5.84 14.57 -10.19
N ASN A 110 -4.76 14.67 -10.97
CA ASN A 110 -4.73 14.25 -12.38
C ASN A 110 -4.09 12.88 -12.62
N SER A 111 -3.75 12.13 -11.56
CA SER A 111 -3.05 10.87 -11.72
C SER A 111 -3.89 9.87 -12.53
N THR A 112 -3.32 9.40 -13.64
CA THR A 112 -3.87 8.30 -14.45
C THR A 112 -3.39 6.93 -13.97
N ASP A 113 -2.37 6.91 -13.11
CA ASP A 113 -1.82 5.68 -12.55
C ASP A 113 -2.73 5.19 -11.42
N GLN A 114 -3.67 4.32 -11.79
CA GLN A 114 -4.62 3.68 -10.87
C GLN A 114 -4.19 2.26 -10.48
N HIS A 115 -3.23 1.68 -11.19
CA HIS A 115 -2.74 0.34 -10.91
C HIS A 115 -1.25 0.20 -11.24
N PHE A 116 -0.50 -0.40 -10.33
CA PHE A 116 0.89 -0.78 -10.57
C PHE A 116 1.33 -1.93 -9.68
N TRP A 117 2.43 -2.59 -10.05
CA TRP A 117 3.04 -3.65 -9.26
C TRP A 117 4.37 -3.17 -8.69
N LEU A 118 4.58 -3.47 -7.41
CA LEU A 118 5.90 -3.44 -6.81
C LEU A 118 6.44 -4.87 -6.80
N THR A 119 7.70 -5.02 -7.20
CA THR A 119 8.40 -6.32 -7.28
C THR A 119 9.76 -6.20 -6.59
N GLN A 120 10.45 -7.31 -6.35
CA GLN A 120 11.80 -7.23 -5.77
C GLN A 120 12.79 -6.43 -6.64
N ASP A 121 12.61 -6.45 -7.97
CA ASP A 121 13.44 -5.69 -8.91
C ASP A 121 13.05 -4.20 -8.97
N HIS A 122 11.77 -3.90 -8.73
CA HIS A 122 11.23 -2.55 -8.67
C HIS A 122 10.43 -2.38 -7.36
N PRO A 123 11.13 -2.28 -6.21
CA PRO A 123 10.49 -2.34 -4.90
C PRO A 123 9.82 -1.03 -4.50
N GLU A 124 10.02 0.03 -5.28
CA GLU A 124 9.50 1.36 -4.98
C GLU A 124 8.82 1.99 -6.20
N ARG A 125 7.81 2.82 -5.94
CA ARG A 125 7.21 3.69 -6.96
C ARG A 125 6.88 5.05 -6.38
N GLU A 126 7.42 6.11 -6.99
CA GLU A 126 7.14 7.49 -6.60
C GLU A 126 5.78 7.95 -7.13
N LEU A 127 5.07 8.72 -6.31
CA LEU A 127 3.88 9.48 -6.72
C LEU A 127 4.28 10.77 -7.43
N ASN A 128 3.42 11.23 -8.34
CA ASN A 128 3.66 12.46 -9.09
C ASN A 128 3.72 13.69 -8.16
N SER A 129 4.88 14.35 -8.10
CA SER A 129 5.08 15.54 -7.29
C SER A 129 4.13 16.69 -7.63
N ALA A 130 3.66 16.83 -8.87
CA ALA A 130 2.72 17.88 -9.25
C ALA A 130 1.34 17.68 -8.58
N ASP A 131 0.88 16.43 -8.47
CA ASP A 131 -0.37 16.09 -7.78
C ASP A 131 -0.23 16.31 -6.27
N LEU A 132 0.93 15.97 -5.68
CA LEU A 132 1.22 16.25 -4.27
C LEU A 132 1.21 17.76 -3.96
N ILE A 133 1.88 18.57 -4.78
CA ILE A 133 1.88 20.04 -4.63
C ILE A 133 0.46 20.58 -4.75
N SER A 134 -0.31 20.10 -5.73
CA SER A 134 -1.70 20.53 -5.94
C SER A 134 -2.54 20.25 -4.70
N ALA A 135 -2.45 19.05 -4.13
CA ALA A 135 -3.17 18.69 -2.90
C ALA A 135 -2.75 19.55 -1.69
N ILE A 136 -1.46 19.79 -1.51
CA ILE A 136 -0.95 20.64 -0.42
C ILE A 136 -1.48 22.06 -0.56
N CYS A 137 -1.41 22.64 -1.76
CA CYS A 137 -1.87 24.00 -2.04
C CYS A 137 -3.39 24.15 -2.01
N THR A 138 -4.15 23.07 -2.27
CA THR A 138 -5.61 23.04 -2.04
C THR A 138 -5.92 23.19 -0.55
N LYS A 139 -5.16 22.56 0.35
CA LYS A 139 -5.38 22.65 1.80
C LYS A 139 -4.85 23.95 2.40
N ASN A 140 -3.64 24.34 2.00
CA ASN A 140 -2.95 25.52 2.51
C ASN A 140 -2.31 26.28 1.35
N SER A 141 -3.06 27.23 0.80
CA SER A 141 -2.61 28.11 -0.29
C SER A 141 -1.40 28.99 0.09
N HIS A 142 -1.19 29.23 1.38
CA HIS A 142 -0.09 30.06 1.90
C HIS A 142 1.19 29.26 2.17
N HIS A 143 1.20 27.95 1.94
CA HIS A 143 2.39 27.13 2.14
C HIS A 143 3.55 27.68 1.27
N PRO A 144 4.81 27.76 1.75
CA PRO A 144 5.93 28.34 1.00
C PRO A 144 6.11 27.77 -0.42
N MET A 145 5.84 26.48 -0.59
CA MET A 145 5.89 25.80 -1.89
C MET A 145 4.82 26.28 -2.91
N CYS A 146 3.72 26.84 -2.43
CA CYS A 146 2.60 27.33 -3.24
C CYS A 146 2.83 28.74 -3.78
N ASN A 147 3.75 29.51 -3.18
CA ASN A 147 4.08 30.88 -3.59
C ASN A 147 5.14 30.94 -4.70
N HIS A 148 5.95 29.88 -4.86
CA HIS A 148 7.08 29.85 -5.81
C HIS A 148 6.74 29.28 -7.19
N THR A 149 5.48 28.92 -7.45
CA THR A 149 5.00 28.52 -8.77
C THR A 149 4.70 29.74 -9.64
N THR A 150 5.66 30.66 -9.76
CA THR A 150 5.72 31.55 -10.91
C THR A 150 6.03 30.70 -12.14
N HIS A 151 5.11 30.77 -13.12
CA HIS A 151 5.07 30.04 -14.41
C HIS A 151 4.28 28.73 -14.43
N LYS A 152 3.04 28.83 -14.95
CA LYS A 152 2.43 27.91 -15.93
C LYS A 152 2.21 26.44 -15.57
N LEU A 153 2.47 25.97 -14.35
CA LEU A 153 1.67 24.85 -13.86
C LEU A 153 0.29 25.42 -13.57
N LYS A 154 -0.65 25.27 -14.52
CA LYS A 154 -2.05 25.16 -14.14
C LYS A 154 -2.06 24.08 -13.07
N LEU A 155 -2.00 24.48 -11.80
CA LEU A 155 -2.33 23.63 -10.67
C LEU A 155 -3.77 23.23 -10.98
N SER A 156 -3.91 22.13 -11.71
CA SER A 156 -5.16 21.44 -11.89
C SER A 156 -5.77 21.34 -10.52
N THR A 157 -6.99 21.81 -10.39
CA THR A 157 -7.70 21.86 -9.13
C THR A 157 -7.77 20.44 -8.58
N CYS A 158 -6.88 20.11 -7.66
CA CYS A 158 -7.00 18.86 -6.94
C CYS A 158 -8.15 19.04 -5.97
N HIS A 159 -9.25 18.33 -6.21
CA HIS A 159 -10.48 18.47 -5.43
C HIS A 159 -10.43 17.75 -4.07
N THR A 160 -9.36 16.99 -3.82
CA THR A 160 -9.19 16.20 -2.60
C THR A 160 -7.74 16.24 -2.13
N THR A 161 -7.53 16.25 -0.82
CA THR A 161 -6.22 16.04 -0.18
C THR A 161 -6.01 14.58 0.19
N LYS A 162 -7.06 13.77 0.15
CA LYS A 162 -7.04 12.36 0.53
C LYS A 162 -6.62 11.50 -0.65
N TYR A 163 -5.61 10.68 -0.42
CA TYR A 163 -5.14 9.65 -1.32
C TYR A 163 -5.51 8.29 -0.75
N CYS A 164 -6.21 7.46 -1.54
CA CYS A 164 -6.70 6.16 -1.09
C CYS A 164 -6.19 5.04 -2.01
N TYR A 165 -5.84 3.90 -1.43
CA TYR A 165 -5.34 2.74 -2.17
C TYR A 165 -5.69 1.41 -1.49
N ARG A 166 -5.58 0.32 -2.24
CA ARG A 166 -5.63 -1.07 -1.77
C ARG A 166 -4.39 -1.82 -2.25
N ALA A 167 -3.83 -2.66 -1.40
CA ALA A 167 -2.79 -3.59 -1.80
C ALA A 167 -3.41 -4.93 -2.24
N ASN A 168 -2.82 -5.54 -3.26
CA ASN A 168 -3.24 -6.79 -3.87
C ASN A 168 -2.11 -7.81 -3.75
N LEU A 169 -2.38 -8.90 -3.04
CA LEU A 169 -1.43 -9.97 -2.81
C LEU A 169 -1.71 -11.13 -3.75
N VAL A 170 -0.67 -11.63 -4.42
CA VAL A 170 -0.78 -12.85 -5.23
C VAL A 170 -0.39 -14.04 -4.37
N LEU A 171 -1.38 -14.81 -3.93
CA LEU A 171 -1.18 -16.03 -3.13
C LEU A 171 -1.71 -17.23 -3.91
N SER A 172 -0.83 -18.15 -4.29
CA SER A 172 -1.17 -19.35 -5.08
C SER A 172 -2.08 -19.05 -6.28
N ASP A 173 -1.64 -18.11 -7.12
CA ASP A 173 -2.29 -17.75 -8.39
C ASP A 173 -3.67 -17.10 -8.24
N ARG A 174 -4.01 -16.65 -7.02
CA ARG A 174 -5.19 -15.81 -6.74
C ARG A 174 -4.77 -14.45 -6.20
N VAL A 175 -5.56 -13.44 -6.56
CA VAL A 175 -5.39 -12.07 -6.07
C VAL A 175 -6.26 -11.87 -4.83
N TYR A 176 -5.64 -11.47 -3.73
CA TYR A 176 -6.28 -11.13 -2.48
C TYR A 176 -6.16 -9.63 -2.24
N GLN A 177 -7.30 -8.95 -2.19
CA GLN A 177 -7.33 -7.51 -1.95
C GLN A 177 -7.31 -7.24 -0.46
N MET A 178 -6.35 -6.44 -0.01
CA MET A 178 -6.27 -5.94 1.35
C MET A 178 -7.30 -4.83 1.59
N LYS A 179 -7.43 -4.43 2.86
CA LYS A 179 -8.27 -3.31 3.26
C LYS A 179 -7.83 -2.02 2.55
N ARG A 180 -8.80 -1.13 2.36
CA ARG A 180 -8.59 0.21 1.79
C ARG A 180 -7.90 1.10 2.82
N HIS A 181 -6.78 1.70 2.43
CA HIS A 181 -6.06 2.68 3.23
C HIS A 181 -6.23 4.06 2.61
N CYS A 182 -6.45 5.08 3.45
CA CYS A 182 -6.59 6.46 3.02
C CYS A 182 -5.74 7.36 3.91
N VAL A 183 -5.00 8.27 3.28
CA VAL A 183 -4.13 9.23 3.97
C VAL A 183 -4.43 10.63 3.45
N ASP A 184 -4.46 11.62 4.34
CA ASP A 184 -4.49 13.03 3.93
C ASP A 184 -3.05 13.43 3.60
N ILE A 185 -2.76 13.61 2.31
CA ILE A 185 -1.45 13.96 1.79
C ILE A 185 -0.98 15.29 2.36
N ALA A 186 -1.86 16.27 2.42
CA ALA A 186 -1.49 17.62 2.84
C ALA A 186 -1.08 17.65 4.31
N ASP A 187 -1.71 16.83 5.17
CA ASP A 187 -1.32 16.71 6.58
C ASP A 187 0.12 16.21 6.77
N GLN A 188 0.60 15.34 5.89
CA GLN A 188 1.98 14.81 5.96
C GLN A 188 3.05 15.86 5.71
N PHE A 189 2.67 17.04 5.20
CA PHE A 189 3.58 18.11 4.81
C PHE A 189 3.41 19.40 5.62
N THR A 190 2.53 19.41 6.63
CA THR A 190 2.17 20.60 7.43
C THR A 190 3.30 21.18 8.29
N ASN A 191 4.32 20.37 8.64
CA ASN A 191 5.36 20.76 9.63
C ASN A 191 6.71 21.20 9.03
N ALA A 192 6.81 21.45 7.73
CA ALA A 192 8.08 21.86 7.12
C ALA A 192 8.35 23.37 7.29
N GLN A 193 8.67 23.78 8.51
CA GLN A 193 9.39 25.03 8.75
C GLN A 193 10.87 24.92 8.34
#